data_AF-A0AAU7Z3R2-F1
#
_entry.id   AF-A0AAU7Z3R2-F1
#
_cell.length_a   1.000
_cell.length_b   1.000
_cell.length_c   1.000
_cell.angle_alpha   90.00
_cell.angle_beta   90.00
_cell.angle_gamma   90.00
#
_symmetry.space_group_name_H-M   'P 1'
#
loop_
_entity.id
_entity.type
_entity.pdbx_description
1 polymer ?
#
loop_
_entity_poly.entity_id
_entity_poly.type
_entity_poly.pdbx_seq_one_letter_code
_entity_poly.pdbx_strand_id
1 'polypeptide(L)'
;MPFLSQFRAAPNLLTLMRLFIIPFLLIEILDGHYGVAFGLFMLAGISDALDGLLARWLSQKTTLGQYLDPIADKLLLSSLFVVLTHVGLIPLYVTVLVFSRDVGILLIATLLFVTGTLRDFRPSVFGKLNTFVQIVALIAVICQKLFVSQQLATLRDILVRAIAVLAPLSAAQYAWIVLRRMSSPPEQTVV
;
A
#
# COMPACT_ATOMS: atom_id res chain seq x y z
N MET A 1 -15.89 2.95 -28.31
CA MET A 1 -15.72 2.92 -26.83
C MET A 1 -14.32 2.43 -26.48
N PRO A 2 -13.31 3.32 -26.38
CA PRO A 2 -11.90 2.97 -26.17
C PRO A 2 -11.56 2.44 -24.76
N PHE A 3 -12.54 2.40 -23.85
CA PHE A 3 -12.39 1.87 -22.48
C PHE A 3 -12.40 0.34 -22.46
N LEU A 4 -13.24 -0.31 -23.27
CA LEU A 4 -13.38 -1.78 -23.31
C LEU A 4 -12.19 -2.49 -23.98
N SER A 5 -11.48 -1.84 -24.90
CA SER A 5 -10.27 -2.40 -25.49
C SER A 5 -9.07 -2.39 -24.54
N GLN A 6 -9.08 -1.50 -23.53
CA GLN A 6 -8.03 -1.45 -22.50
C GLN A 6 -8.14 -2.60 -21.50
N PHE A 7 -9.33 -3.20 -21.31
CA PHE A 7 -9.48 -4.41 -20.48
C PHE A 7 -8.72 -5.63 -21.02
N ARG A 8 -8.43 -5.67 -22.33
CA ARG A 8 -7.66 -6.75 -22.95
C ARG A 8 -6.15 -6.61 -22.81
N ALA A 9 -5.66 -5.49 -22.26
CA ALA A 9 -4.24 -5.35 -21.97
C ALA A 9 -3.85 -6.32 -20.85
N ALA A 10 -2.81 -7.12 -21.07
CA ALA A 10 -2.36 -8.13 -20.11
C ALA A 10 -2.10 -7.57 -18.68
N PRO A 11 -1.53 -6.36 -18.50
CA PRO A 11 -1.38 -5.76 -17.17
C PRO A 11 -2.71 -5.53 -16.46
N ASN A 12 -3.71 -4.98 -17.15
CA ASN A 12 -5.01 -4.67 -16.54
C ASN A 12 -5.77 -5.93 -16.09
N LEU A 13 -5.60 -7.03 -16.82
CA LEU A 13 -6.19 -8.30 -16.42
C LEU A 13 -5.56 -8.84 -15.14
N LEU A 14 -4.24 -8.67 -14.96
CA LEU A 14 -3.55 -9.05 -13.73
C LEU A 14 -4.01 -8.22 -12.53
N THR A 15 -4.17 -6.90 -12.70
CA THR A 15 -4.72 -6.03 -11.63
C THR A 15 -6.15 -6.43 -11.26
N LEU A 16 -6.99 -6.77 -12.26
CA LEU A 16 -8.36 -7.23 -12.02
C LEU A 16 -8.39 -8.59 -11.31
N MET A 17 -7.50 -9.51 -11.71
CA MET A 17 -7.31 -10.79 -11.04
C MET A 17 -6.89 -10.58 -9.58
N ARG A 18 -5.98 -9.63 -9.30
CA ARG A 18 -5.61 -9.28 -7.91
C ARG A 18 -6.82 -8.80 -7.13
N LEU A 19 -7.61 -7.89 -7.69
CA LEU A 19 -8.82 -7.39 -7.05
C LEU A 19 -9.80 -8.53 -6.73
N PHE A 20 -9.90 -9.50 -7.63
CA PHE A 20 -10.71 -10.71 -7.43
C PHE A 20 -10.14 -11.63 -6.35
N ILE A 21 -8.81 -11.78 -6.23
CA ILE A 21 -8.16 -12.62 -5.22
C ILE A 21 -8.34 -12.09 -3.79
N ILE A 22 -8.41 -10.77 -3.61
CA ILE A 22 -8.51 -10.13 -2.28
C ILE A 22 -9.64 -10.75 -1.42
N PRO A 23 -10.92 -10.79 -1.83
CA PRO A 23 -11.98 -11.34 -0.98
C PRO A 23 -11.73 -12.81 -0.59
N PHE A 24 -11.23 -13.65 -1.49
CA PHE A 24 -10.89 -15.04 -1.16
C PHE A 24 -9.77 -15.10 -0.14
N LEU A 25 -8.72 -14.30 -0.32
CA LEU A 25 -7.63 -14.18 0.63
C LEU A 25 -8.14 -13.82 2.04
N LEU A 26 -9.08 -12.87 2.14
CA LEU A 26 -9.65 -12.47 3.43
C LEU A 26 -10.49 -13.57 4.07
N ILE A 27 -11.29 -14.30 3.28
CA ILE A 27 -12.09 -15.43 3.77
C ILE A 27 -11.17 -16.52 4.33
N GLU A 28 -10.12 -16.90 3.61
CA GLU A 28 -9.18 -17.94 4.08
C GLU A 28 -8.46 -17.52 5.38
N ILE A 29 -8.20 -16.23 5.59
CA ILE A 29 -7.64 -15.74 6.87
C ILE A 29 -8.67 -15.86 7.99
N LEU A 30 -9.93 -15.51 7.74
CA LEU A 30 -11.01 -15.59 8.72
C LEU A 30 -11.32 -17.04 9.12
N ASP A 31 -11.28 -17.97 8.16
CA ASP A 31 -11.47 -19.40 8.38
C ASP A 31 -10.23 -20.08 9.00
N GLY A 32 -9.11 -19.35 9.10
CA GLY A 32 -7.88 -19.83 9.72
C GLY A 32 -7.01 -20.71 8.80
N HIS A 33 -7.31 -20.78 7.51
CA HIS A 33 -6.51 -21.49 6.50
C HIS A 33 -5.31 -20.66 6.03
N TYR A 34 -4.39 -20.35 6.95
CA TYR A 34 -3.26 -19.47 6.70
C TYR A 34 -2.31 -19.95 5.58
N GLY A 35 -2.29 -21.25 5.26
CA GLY A 35 -1.49 -21.80 4.16
C GLY A 35 -1.98 -21.39 2.79
N VAL A 36 -3.30 -21.47 2.58
CA VAL A 36 -3.95 -21.02 1.35
C VAL A 36 -3.89 -19.49 1.27
N ALA A 37 -4.14 -18.79 2.38
CA ALA A 37 -4.01 -17.35 2.46
C ALA A 37 -2.60 -16.87 2.08
N PHE A 38 -1.54 -17.53 2.57
CA PHE A 38 -0.17 -17.21 2.19
C PHE A 38 0.07 -17.39 0.70
N GLY A 39 -0.40 -18.50 0.12
CA GLY A 39 -0.31 -18.76 -1.31
C GLY A 39 -1.01 -17.69 -2.15
N LEU A 40 -2.23 -17.31 -1.77
CA LEU A 40 -3.01 -16.27 -2.43
C LEU A 40 -2.34 -14.89 -2.30
N PHE A 41 -1.77 -14.57 -1.14
CA PHE A 41 -1.04 -13.32 -0.93
C PHE A 41 0.23 -13.25 -1.77
N MET A 42 1.01 -14.34 -1.84
CA MET A 42 2.17 -14.42 -2.73
C MET A 42 1.78 -14.31 -4.20
N LEU A 43 0.70 -14.99 -4.61
CA LEU A 43 0.18 -14.90 -5.98
C LEU A 43 -0.20 -13.45 -6.33
N ALA A 44 -0.89 -12.76 -5.43
CA ALA A 44 -1.24 -11.36 -5.58
C ALA A 44 0.00 -10.46 -5.70
N GLY A 45 1.01 -10.63 -4.84
CA GLY A 45 2.24 -9.84 -4.90
C GLY A 45 3.10 -10.12 -6.15
N ILE A 46 3.19 -11.38 -6.59
CA ILE A 46 3.89 -11.75 -7.82
C ILE A 46 3.17 -11.17 -9.05
N SER A 47 1.82 -11.18 -9.05
CA SER A 47 1.05 -10.58 -10.14
C SER A 47 1.35 -9.09 -10.35
N ASP A 48 1.65 -8.34 -9.27
CA ASP A 48 2.04 -6.92 -9.30
C ASP A 48 3.43 -6.69 -9.88
N ALA A 49 4.38 -7.52 -9.46
CA ALA A 49 5.70 -7.47 -10.08
C ALA A 49 5.59 -7.75 -11.58
N LEU A 50 4.79 -8.74 -11.98
CA LEU A 50 4.63 -9.14 -13.36
C LEU A 50 3.89 -8.09 -14.20
N ASP A 51 2.81 -7.48 -13.72
CA ASP A 51 2.09 -6.45 -14.48
C ASP A 51 2.96 -5.21 -14.72
N GLY A 52 3.75 -4.80 -13.73
CA GLY A 52 4.68 -3.68 -13.81
C GLY A 52 5.85 -3.96 -14.73
N LEU A 53 6.35 -5.21 -14.77
CA LEU A 53 7.35 -5.65 -15.74
C LEU A 53 6.78 -5.68 -17.16
N LEU A 54 5.60 -6.29 -17.35
CA LEU A 54 4.95 -6.40 -18.65
C LEU A 54 4.58 -5.03 -19.22
N ALA A 55 4.08 -4.11 -18.40
CA ALA A 55 3.77 -2.75 -18.82
C ALA A 55 5.02 -1.99 -19.30
N ARG A 56 6.20 -2.26 -18.71
CA ARG A 56 7.48 -1.69 -19.16
C ARG A 56 7.98 -2.34 -20.45
N TRP A 57 7.92 -3.67 -20.52
CA TRP A 57 8.45 -4.42 -21.66
C TRP A 57 7.60 -4.26 -22.92
N LEU A 58 6.28 -4.27 -22.78
CA LEU A 58 5.35 -4.12 -23.89
C LEU A 58 5.09 -2.65 -24.26
N SER A 59 5.64 -1.70 -23.49
CA SER A 59 5.30 -0.26 -23.58
C SER A 59 3.79 0.03 -23.54
N GLN A 60 3.01 -0.90 -22.98
CA GLN A 60 1.56 -0.85 -22.89
C GLN A 60 1.14 -0.25 -21.54
N LYS A 61 1.45 1.03 -21.34
CA LYS A 61 0.90 1.78 -20.21
C LYS A 61 -0.50 2.27 -20.56
N THR A 62 -1.51 1.69 -19.94
CA THR A 62 -2.89 2.17 -20.08
C THR A 62 -3.22 3.18 -18.99
N THR A 63 -4.10 4.14 -19.30
CA THR A 63 -4.62 5.08 -18.29
C THR A 63 -5.39 4.34 -17.20
N LEU A 64 -6.11 3.28 -17.56
CA LEU A 64 -6.86 2.42 -16.64
C LEU A 64 -5.95 1.75 -15.59
N GLY A 65 -4.88 1.08 -16.02
CA GLY A 65 -3.92 0.42 -15.13
C GLY A 65 -3.25 1.41 -14.18
N GLN A 66 -2.87 2.60 -14.67
CA GLN A 66 -2.26 3.64 -13.84
C GLN A 66 -3.12 4.07 -12.64
N TYR A 67 -4.45 3.99 -12.74
CA TYR A 67 -5.35 4.24 -11.63
C TYR A 67 -5.72 2.98 -10.85
N LEU A 68 -5.90 1.84 -11.53
CA LEU A 68 -6.30 0.59 -10.89
C LEU A 68 -5.20 -0.03 -10.04
N ASP A 69 -3.92 0.00 -10.46
CA ASP A 69 -2.84 -0.66 -9.73
C ASP A 69 -2.68 -0.08 -8.31
N PRO A 70 -2.58 1.26 -8.12
CA PRO A 70 -2.49 1.84 -6.78
C PRO A 70 -3.75 1.58 -5.93
N ILE A 71 -4.93 1.48 -6.55
CA ILE A 71 -6.18 1.18 -5.85
C ILE A 71 -6.17 -0.27 -5.37
N ALA A 72 -5.83 -1.23 -6.24
CA ALA A 72 -5.78 -2.64 -5.92
C ALA A 72 -4.75 -2.93 -4.82
N ASP A 73 -3.56 -2.32 -4.90
CA ASP A 73 -2.53 -2.44 -3.87
C ASP A 73 -2.99 -1.91 -2.53
N LYS A 74 -3.63 -0.73 -2.54
CA LYS A 74 -4.14 -0.11 -1.32
C LYS A 74 -5.22 -0.97 -0.69
N LEU A 75 -6.15 -1.49 -1.49
CA LEU A 75 -7.22 -2.36 -1.03
C LEU A 75 -6.67 -3.66 -0.44
N LEU A 76 -5.67 -4.28 -1.09
CA LEU A 76 -5.02 -5.50 -0.60
C LEU A 76 -4.41 -5.26 0.79
N LEU A 77 -3.54 -4.26 0.91
CA LEU A 77 -2.85 -3.92 2.16
C LEU A 77 -3.86 -3.54 3.26
N SER A 78 -4.75 -2.58 2.99
CA SER A 78 -5.70 -2.07 3.96
C SER A 78 -6.66 -3.15 4.47
N SER A 79 -7.19 -3.99 3.58
CA SER A 79 -8.11 -5.06 3.99
C SER A 79 -7.42 -6.14 4.81
N LEU A 80 -6.16 -6.47 4.48
CA LEU A 80 -5.37 -7.41 5.27
C LEU A 80 -5.09 -6.90 6.68
N PHE A 81 -4.72 -5.62 6.85
CA PHE A 81 -4.56 -5.04 8.18
C PHE A 81 -5.84 -5.13 9.00
N VAL A 82 -7.00 -4.82 8.40
CA VAL A 82 -8.31 -4.90 9.08
C VAL A 82 -8.61 -6.34 9.51
N VAL A 83 -8.52 -7.31 8.61
CA VAL A 83 -8.85 -8.71 8.92
C VAL A 83 -7.87 -9.30 9.91
N LEU A 84 -6.57 -9.06 9.76
CA LEU A 84 -5.56 -9.54 10.71
C LEU A 84 -5.69 -8.89 12.10
N THR A 85 -6.21 -7.67 12.17
CA THR A 85 -6.58 -7.04 13.45
C THR A 85 -7.79 -7.71 14.04
N HIS A 86 -8.80 -8.00 13.22
CA HIS A 86 -10.02 -8.67 13.66
C HIS A 86 -9.71 -10.06 14.26
N VAL A 87 -8.84 -10.85 13.62
CA VAL A 87 -8.40 -12.15 14.15
C VAL A 87 -7.37 -12.04 15.28
N GLY A 88 -7.06 -10.83 15.75
CA GLY A 88 -6.19 -10.57 16.91
C GLY A 88 -4.69 -10.75 16.66
N LEU A 89 -4.25 -10.79 15.40
CA LEU A 89 -2.84 -10.97 15.03
C LEU A 89 -2.06 -9.67 14.90
N ILE A 90 -2.77 -8.58 14.63
CA ILE A 90 -2.22 -7.23 14.59
C ILE A 90 -2.96 -6.38 15.63
N PRO A 91 -2.25 -5.61 16.47
CA PRO A 91 -2.90 -4.69 17.39
C PRO A 91 -3.67 -3.57 16.66
N LEU A 92 -4.85 -3.21 17.17
CA LEU A 92 -5.72 -2.17 16.59
C LEU A 92 -4.99 -0.85 16.34
N TYR A 93 -4.13 -0.43 17.26
CA TYR A 93 -3.40 0.84 17.13
C TYR A 93 -2.50 0.87 15.89
N VAL A 94 -1.93 -0.26 15.45
CA VAL A 94 -1.10 -0.30 14.23
C VAL A 94 -1.94 -0.07 13.00
N THR A 95 -3.09 -0.73 12.92
CA THR A 95 -4.04 -0.55 11.82
C THR A 95 -4.54 0.89 11.74
N VAL A 96 -4.92 1.48 12.88
CA VAL A 96 -5.31 2.90 12.94
C VAL A 96 -4.19 3.81 12.46
N LEU A 97 -2.93 3.58 12.88
CA LEU A 97 -1.78 4.38 12.45
C LEU A 97 -1.52 4.30 10.94
N VAL A 98 -1.61 3.10 10.36
CA VAL A 98 -1.45 2.89 8.92
C VAL A 98 -2.53 3.66 8.17
N PHE A 99 -3.80 3.46 8.53
CA PHE A 99 -4.93 4.16 7.90
C PHE A 99 -4.84 5.68 8.06
N SER A 100 -4.53 6.18 9.26
CA SER A 100 -4.40 7.63 9.50
C SER A 100 -3.31 8.26 8.64
N ARG A 101 -2.18 7.56 8.47
CA ARG A 101 -1.08 8.01 7.62
C ARG A 101 -1.51 8.06 6.15
N ASP A 102 -2.24 7.06 5.69
CA ASP A 102 -2.67 6.98 4.29
C ASP A 102 -3.71 8.06 3.95
N VAL A 103 -4.68 8.28 4.84
CA VAL A 103 -5.63 9.40 4.73
C VAL A 103 -4.91 10.73 4.81
N GLY A 104 -3.94 10.89 5.71
CA GLY A 104 -3.15 12.11 5.85
C GLY A 104 -2.37 12.45 4.57
N ILE A 105 -1.73 11.47 3.92
CA ILE A 105 -1.03 11.69 2.66
C ILE A 105 -2.00 12.04 1.54
N LEU A 106 -3.15 11.37 1.47
CA LEU A 106 -4.16 11.67 0.47
C LEU A 106 -4.68 13.11 0.63
N LEU A 107 -5.01 13.52 1.86
CA LEU A 107 -5.46 14.87 2.17
C LEU A 107 -4.40 15.92 1.81
N ILE A 108 -3.13 15.68 2.15
CA ILE A 108 -2.01 16.56 1.76
C ILE A 108 -1.89 16.66 0.24
N ALA A 109 -1.96 15.53 -0.47
CA ALA A 109 -1.88 15.51 -1.93
C ALA A 109 -3.04 16.29 -2.56
N THR A 110 -4.26 16.12 -2.05
CA THR A 110 -5.45 16.86 -2.49
C THR A 110 -5.32 18.36 -2.21
N LEU A 111 -4.84 18.76 -1.03
CA LEU A 111 -4.63 20.18 -0.71
C LEU A 111 -3.63 20.82 -1.68
N LEU A 112 -2.50 20.18 -1.93
CA LEU A 112 -1.50 20.67 -2.89
C LEU A 112 -2.02 20.74 -4.33
N PHE A 113 -2.95 19.85 -4.68
CA PHE A 113 -3.59 19.82 -5.99
C PHE A 113 -4.50 21.04 -6.15
N VAL A 114 -5.32 21.30 -5.13
CA VAL A 114 -6.25 22.44 -5.12
C VAL A 114 -5.51 23.77 -5.07
N THR A 115 -4.39 23.88 -4.35
CA THR A 115 -3.60 25.14 -4.29
C THR A 115 -2.71 25.36 -5.51
N GLY A 116 -2.74 24.48 -6.52
CA GLY A 116 -1.92 24.59 -7.73
C GLY A 116 -0.41 24.48 -7.47
N THR A 117 -0.01 24.12 -6.25
CA THR A 117 1.40 24.04 -5.81
C THR A 117 1.95 22.62 -5.90
N LEU A 118 1.31 21.76 -6.71
CA LEU A 118 1.70 20.39 -6.96
C LEU A 118 2.92 20.33 -7.90
N ARG A 119 3.94 21.14 -7.59
CA ARG A 119 5.28 21.06 -8.18
C ARG A 119 6.07 20.06 -7.35
N ASP A 120 6.35 18.92 -7.98
CA ASP A 120 7.21 17.85 -7.49
C ASP A 120 6.86 17.31 -6.10
N PHE A 121 5.69 16.68 -5.97
CA PHE A 121 5.43 15.77 -4.85
C PHE A 121 6.19 14.46 -5.07
N ARG A 122 7.52 14.49 -4.91
CA ARG A 122 8.32 13.28 -4.98
C ARG A 122 7.99 12.39 -3.78
N PRO A 123 7.63 11.11 -3.99
CA PRO A 123 7.33 10.20 -2.89
C PRO A 123 8.54 10.13 -1.95
N SER A 124 8.34 10.46 -0.67
CA SER A 124 9.42 10.45 0.31
C SER A 124 9.97 9.03 0.46
N VAL A 125 11.29 8.93 0.66
CA VAL A 125 11.98 7.63 0.91
C VAL A 125 11.34 6.91 2.10
N PHE A 126 10.94 7.66 3.12
CA PHE A 126 10.20 7.15 4.29
C PHE A 126 8.83 6.57 3.94
N GLY A 127 8.14 7.15 2.95
CA GLY A 127 6.87 6.62 2.47
C GLY A 127 7.00 5.25 1.82
N LYS A 128 8.05 5.06 1.00
CA LYS A 128 8.37 3.76 0.37
C LYS A 128 8.85 2.72 1.39
N LEU A 129 9.66 3.15 2.35
CA LEU A 129 10.14 2.28 3.42
C LEU A 129 8.97 1.78 4.28
N ASN A 130 8.04 2.67 4.63
CA ASN A 130 6.88 2.29 5.44
C ASN A 130 6.00 1.23 4.74
N THR A 131 5.71 1.39 3.44
CA THR A 131 4.95 0.39 2.68
C THR A 131 5.71 -0.93 2.56
N PHE A 132 7.03 -0.88 2.37
CA PHE A 132 7.86 -2.09 2.36
C PHE A 132 7.79 -2.83 3.70
N VAL A 133 7.95 -2.11 4.81
CA VAL A 133 7.85 -2.69 6.17
C VAL A 133 6.45 -3.25 6.42
N GLN A 134 5.39 -2.60 5.94
CA GLN A 134 4.03 -3.14 6.04
C GLN A 134 3.87 -4.47 5.29
N ILE A 135 4.34 -4.57 4.04
CA ILE A 135 4.29 -5.81 3.27
C ILE A 135 5.05 -6.92 4.00
N VAL A 136 6.27 -6.64 4.46
CA VAL A 136 7.09 -7.61 5.20
C VAL A 136 6.41 -8.02 6.52
N ALA A 137 5.76 -7.10 7.22
CA ALA A 137 5.00 -7.41 8.43
C ALA A 137 3.82 -8.34 8.16
N LEU A 138 3.04 -8.10 7.09
CA LEU A 138 1.94 -8.97 6.71
C LEU A 138 2.43 -10.38 6.37
N ILE A 139 3.52 -10.50 5.61
CA ILE A 139 4.17 -11.79 5.32
C ILE A 139 4.56 -12.49 6.62
N ALA A 140 5.25 -11.78 7.53
CA ALA A 140 5.71 -12.34 8.79
C ALA A 140 4.56 -12.81 9.68
N VAL A 141 3.46 -12.06 9.75
CA VAL A 141 2.25 -12.41 10.52
C VAL A 141 1.61 -13.70 9.98
N ILE A 142 1.45 -13.81 8.66
CA ILE A 142 0.85 -15.00 8.03
C ILE A 142 1.80 -16.20 8.18
N CYS A 143 3.11 -16.01 7.95
CA CYS A 143 4.11 -17.07 8.12
C CYS A 143 4.20 -17.57 9.56
N GLN A 144 4.03 -16.72 10.57
CA GLN A 144 4.05 -17.15 11.98
C GLN A 144 2.94 -18.16 12.27
N LYS A 145 1.80 -18.05 11.59
CA LYS A 145 0.71 -19.02 11.73
C LYS A 145 0.97 -20.34 11.02
N LEU A 146 1.80 -20.34 10.00
CA LEU A 146 2.22 -21.55 9.29
C LEU A 146 3.36 -22.28 10.00
N PHE A 147 4.33 -21.53 10.53
CA PHE A 147 5.49 -22.05 11.21
C PHE A 147 5.49 -21.56 12.66
N VAL A 148 5.19 -22.46 13.59
CA VAL A 148 5.24 -22.18 15.04
C VAL A 148 6.70 -22.07 15.49
N SER A 149 7.35 -20.96 15.15
CA SER A 149 8.72 -20.65 15.51
C SER A 149 8.77 -19.40 16.38
N GLN A 150 9.51 -19.51 17.50
CA GLN A 150 9.71 -18.40 18.43
C GLN A 150 10.41 -17.20 17.76
N GLN A 151 11.26 -17.45 16.77
CA GLN A 151 11.95 -16.40 16.02
C GLN A 151 10.97 -15.54 15.20
N LEU A 152 9.94 -16.16 14.61
CA LEU A 152 8.92 -15.44 13.84
C LEU A 152 8.02 -14.59 14.74
N ALA A 153 7.76 -15.05 15.98
CA ALA A 153 7.02 -14.25 16.96
C ALA A 153 7.76 -12.96 17.32
N THR A 154 9.07 -13.06 17.59
CA THR A 154 9.92 -11.89 17.87
C THR A 154 10.00 -10.97 16.65
N LEU A 155 10.17 -11.52 15.45
CA LEU A 155 10.22 -10.75 14.21
C LEU A 155 8.91 -9.97 13.98
N ARG A 156 7.76 -10.61 14.17
CA ARG A 156 6.45 -9.94 14.11
C ARG A 156 6.42 -8.75 15.06
N ASP A 157 6.77 -8.95 16.33
CA ASP A 157 6.69 -7.89 17.34
C ASP A 157 7.61 -6.71 17.02
N ILE A 158 8.81 -6.99 16.51
CA ILE A 158 9.74 -5.97 16.02
C ILE A 158 9.13 -5.20 14.85
N LEU A 159 8.55 -5.89 13.86
CA LEU A 159 7.97 -5.27 12.68
C LEU A 159 6.73 -4.42 13.03
N VAL A 160 5.85 -4.91 13.90
CA VAL A 160 4.68 -4.19 14.42
C VAL A 160 5.12 -2.92 15.14
N ARG A 161 6.16 -2.98 15.98
CA ARG A 161 6.75 -1.80 16.63
C ARG A 161 7.40 -0.85 15.62
N ALA A 162 8.07 -1.37 14.61
CA ALA A 162 8.66 -0.56 13.55
C ALA A 162 7.59 0.23 12.78
N ILE A 163 6.45 -0.40 12.43
CA ILE A 163 5.32 0.30 11.81
C ILE A 163 4.77 1.39 12.74
N ALA A 164 4.63 1.08 14.03
CA ALA A 164 4.13 2.03 15.01
C ALA A 164 5.00 3.29 15.14
N VAL A 165 6.30 3.22 14.83
CA VAL A 165 7.22 4.37 14.81
C VAL A 165 7.28 5.03 13.42
N LEU A 166 7.36 4.24 12.36
CA LEU A 166 7.53 4.73 10.99
C LEU A 166 6.28 5.41 10.43
N ALA A 167 5.08 4.94 10.78
CA ALA A 167 3.85 5.53 10.29
C ALA A 167 3.64 6.98 10.79
N PRO A 168 3.77 7.29 12.10
CA PRO A 168 3.77 8.67 12.58
C PRO A 168 4.90 9.51 12.01
N LEU A 169 6.12 8.95 11.92
CA LEU A 169 7.28 9.68 11.42
C LEU A 169 7.09 10.11 9.95
N SER A 170 6.57 9.19 9.12
CA SER A 170 6.23 9.50 7.73
C SER A 170 5.15 10.58 7.66
N ALA A 171 4.08 10.47 8.46
CA ALA A 171 3.00 11.46 8.48
C ALA A 171 3.50 12.84 8.93
N ALA A 172 4.31 12.91 9.99
CA ALA A 172 4.89 14.14 10.50
C ALA A 172 5.83 14.81 9.48
N GLN A 173 6.64 14.04 8.77
CA GLN A 173 7.50 14.57 7.71
C GLN A 173 6.69 15.19 6.58
N TYR A 174 5.60 14.53 6.15
CA TYR A 174 4.73 15.09 5.12
C TYR A 174 4.03 16.37 5.60
N ALA A 175 3.52 16.39 6.84
CA ALA A 175 2.92 17.58 7.43
C ALA A 175 3.93 18.75 7.51
N TRP A 176 5.19 18.48 7.90
CA TRP A 176 6.26 19.47 7.95
C TRP A 176 6.56 20.06 6.57
N ILE A 177 6.61 19.24 5.52
CA ILE A 177 6.84 19.70 4.14
C ILE A 177 5.74 20.68 3.71
N VAL A 178 4.48 20.39 4.04
CA VAL A 178 3.35 21.25 3.71
C VAL A 178 3.40 22.56 4.49
N LEU A 179 3.60 22.50 5.80
CA LEU A 179 3.69 23.68 6.65
C LEU A 179 4.82 24.62 6.19
N ARG A 180 5.98 24.07 5.86
CA ARG A 180 7.12 24.85 5.36
C ARG A 180 6.87 25.46 3.98
N ARG A 181 6.07 24.82 3.12
CA ARG A 181 5.69 25.37 1.83
C ARG A 181 4.64 26.47 1.95
N MET A 182 3.73 26.37 2.93
CA MET A 182 2.76 27.44 3.21
C MET A 182 3.41 28.66 3.87
N SER A 183 4.49 28.48 4.63
CA SER A 183 5.20 29.59 5.28
C SER A 183 6.24 30.29 4.40
N SER A 184 6.59 29.74 3.24
CA SER A 184 7.36 30.46 2.22
C SER A 184 6.41 31.26 1.33
N PRO A 185 6.42 32.61 1.35
CA PRO A 185 5.62 33.41 0.43
C PRO A 185 6.02 33.12 -1.02
N PRO A 186 5.11 33.29 -1.99
CA PRO A 186 5.42 33.06 -3.40
C PRO A 186 6.59 33.94 -3.79
N GLU A 187 7.68 33.33 -4.25
CA GLU A 187 8.74 34.05 -4.95
C GLU A 187 8.09 34.71 -6.18
N GLN A 188 7.95 36.03 -6.10
CA GLN A 188 7.51 36.86 -7.20
C GLN A 188 8.44 36.56 -8.37
N THR A 189 7.89 35.90 -9.40
CA THR A 189 8.58 35.74 -10.67
C THR A 189 8.64 37.14 -11.27
N VAL A 190 9.81 37.79 -11.15
CA VAL A 190 10.11 39.03 -11.84
C VAL A 190 10.06 38.73 -13.34
N VAL A 191 9.28 39.58 -14.01
CA VAL A 191 9.04 39.77 -15.45
C VAL A 191 10.15 39.24 -16.36
#